data_AF-A0A6G1J7N6-F1
#
_entry.id   AF-A0A6G1J7N6-F1
#
_cell.length_a   1.000
_cell.length_b   1.000
_cell.length_c   1.000
_cell.angle_alpha   90.00
_cell.angle_beta   90.00
_cell.angle_gamma   90.00
#
_symmetry.space_group_name_H-M   'P 1'
#
loop_
_entity.id
_entity.type
_entity.pdbx_description
1 polymer ?
#
loop_
_entity_poly.entity_id
_entity_poly.type
_entity_poly.pdbx_seq_one_letter_code
_entity_poly.pdbx_strand_id
1 'polypeptide(L)' 'MPPRTRPIDKLATAAAKCSKEGAIYGKCIVADYNNVHKDKCMTEFLKLKECYLAVYKKR' A
#
# COMPACT_ATOMS: atom_id res chain seq x y z
N MET A 1 7.80 -13.80 26.88
CA MET A 1 6.41 -13.36 26.64
C MET A 1 6.33 -12.96 25.16
N PRO A 2 5.58 -13.67 24.29
CA PRO A 2 5.52 -13.27 22.90
C PRO A 2 4.85 -11.90 22.83
N PRO A 3 5.42 -10.90 22.13
CA PRO A 3 4.81 -9.59 22.01
C PRO A 3 3.43 -9.79 21.38
N ARG A 4 2.37 -9.38 22.09
CA ARG A 4 1.02 -9.31 21.53
C ARG A 4 1.08 -8.32 20.39
N THR A 5 1.33 -8.79 19.17
CA THR A 5 1.38 -7.97 17.95
C THR A 5 0.10 -7.16 17.90
N ARG A 6 0.22 -5.86 18.17
CA ARG A 6 -0.93 -4.95 18.18
C ARG A 6 -1.55 -4.97 16.78
N PRO A 7 -2.86 -4.79 16.64
CA PRO A 7 -3.50 -4.68 15.32
C PRO A 7 -2.80 -3.64 14.42
N ILE A 8 -2.26 -2.58 15.03
CA ILE A 8 -1.38 -1.58 14.38
C ILE A 8 -0.11 -2.19 13.80
N ASP A 9 0.59 -3.06 14.54
CA ASP A 9 1.78 -3.77 14.02
C ASP A 9 1.43 -4.68 12.85
N LYS A 10 0.24 -5.31 12.88
CA LYS A 10 -0.25 -6.15 11.78
C LYS A 10 -0.49 -5.32 10.52
N LEU A 11 -1.11 -4.14 10.69
CA LEU A 11 -1.35 -3.18 9.62
C LEU A 11 -0.05 -2.57 9.10
N ALA A 12 0.88 -2.20 9.99
CA ALA A 12 2.19 -1.69 9.65
C ALA A 12 3.02 -2.73 8.91
N THR A 13 2.98 -4.00 9.30
CA THR A 13 3.68 -5.09 8.61
C THR A 13 3.08 -5.35 7.22
N ALA A 14 1.76 -5.24 7.07
CA ALA A 14 1.08 -5.37 5.77
C ALA A 14 1.40 -4.19 4.84
N ALA A 15 1.33 -2.97 5.37
CA ALA A 15 1.73 -1.77 4.66
C ALA A 15 3.23 -1.78 4.32
N ALA A 16 4.09 -2.30 5.21
CA ALA A 16 5.53 -2.48 4.98
C ALA A 16 5.82 -3.47 3.85
N LYS A 17 5.09 -4.59 3.80
CA LYS A 17 5.21 -5.59 2.72
C LYS A 17 4.84 -5.01 1.35
N CYS A 18 3.85 -4.13 1.30
CA CYS A 18 3.41 -3.45 0.08
C CYS A 18 3.98 -2.02 -0.06
N SER A 19 4.98 -1.65 0.76
CA SER A 19 5.55 -0.29 0.76
C SER A 19 6.29 0.04 -0.53
N LYS A 20 6.75 -0.97 -1.27
CA LYS A 20 7.32 -0.78 -2.61
C LYS A 20 6.24 -0.28 -3.57
N GLU A 21 5.09 -0.96 -3.65
CA GLU A 21 3.95 -0.51 -4.45
C GLU A 21 3.41 0.85 -3.96
N GLY A 22 3.37 1.08 -2.65
CA GLY A 22 3.07 2.38 -2.02
C GLY A 22 3.97 3.51 -2.46
N ALA A 23 5.28 3.27 -2.48
CA ALA A 23 6.25 4.24 -2.94
C ALA A 23 6.13 4.53 -4.44
N ILE A 24 5.81 3.53 -5.28
CA ILE A 24 5.61 3.72 -6.71
C ILE A 24 4.33 4.53 -6.98
N TYR A 25 3.22 4.19 -6.31
CA TYR A 25 1.98 4.96 -6.35
C TYR A 25 2.19 6.41 -5.90
N GLY A 26 2.88 6.59 -4.77
CA GLY A 26 3.24 7.92 -4.25
C GLY A 26 4.12 8.71 -5.22
N LYS A 27 5.10 8.07 -5.87
CA LYS A 27 5.93 8.71 -6.91
C LYS A 27 5.11 9.18 -8.10
N CYS A 28 4.14 8.38 -8.56
CA CYS A 28 3.26 8.77 -9.66
C CYS A 28 2.36 9.96 -9.29
N ILE A 29 1.84 9.99 -8.05
CA ILE A 29 1.07 11.13 -7.54
C ILE A 29 1.93 12.38 -7.39
N VAL A 30 3.14 12.26 -6.83
CA VAL A 30 4.05 13.39 -6.60
C VAL A 30 4.58 13.96 -7.90
N ALA A 31 4.84 13.12 -8.91
CA ALA A 31 5.27 13.56 -10.23
C ALA A 31 4.26 14.49 -10.91
N ASP A 32 2.97 14.28 -10.64
CA ASP A 32 1.88 14.95 -11.33
C ASP A 32 0.86 15.54 -10.33
N TYR A 33 1.38 16.08 -9.23
CA TYR A 33 0.62 16.53 -8.05
C TYR A 33 -0.47 17.56 -8.37
N ASN A 34 -0.25 18.38 -9.41
CA ASN A 34 -1.21 19.40 -9.86
C ASN A 34 -2.35 18.84 -10.70
N ASN A 35 -2.24 17.62 -11.19
CA ASN A 35 -3.14 17.08 -12.18
C ASN A 35 -3.54 15.65 -11.78
N VAL A 36 -3.61 15.39 -10.47
CA VAL A 36 -4.04 14.13 -9.87
C VAL A 36 -5.54 13.97 -10.11
N HIS A 37 -5.86 13.21 -11.15
CA HIS A 37 -7.23 12.84 -11.48
C HIS A 37 -7.46 11.36 -11.23
N LYS A 38 -8.73 10.99 -11.13
CA LYS A 38 -9.14 9.59 -11.08
C LYS A 38 -8.48 8.84 -12.24
N ASP A 39 -7.86 7.70 -11.95
CA ASP A 39 -7.21 6.78 -12.90
C ASP A 39 -5.78 7.12 -13.36
N LYS A 40 -5.20 8.24 -12.92
CA LYS A 40 -3.85 8.63 -13.37
C LYS A 40 -2.73 7.67 -12.96
N CYS A 41 -2.86 7.07 -11.78
CA CYS A 41 -1.95 6.04 -11.26
C CYS A 41 -2.72 4.74 -10.99
N MET A 42 -3.71 4.42 -11.84
CA MET A 42 -4.62 3.28 -11.62
C MET A 42 -3.85 1.95 -11.54
N THR A 43 -2.81 1.78 -12.36
CA THR A 43 -1.99 0.56 -12.41
C THR A 43 -1.20 0.36 -11.12
N GLU A 44 -0.61 1.42 -10.58
CA GLU A 44 0.11 1.39 -9.30
C GLU A 44 -0.85 1.17 -8.13
N PHE A 45 -2.01 1.82 -8.17
CA PHE A 45 -3.07 1.65 -7.17
C PHE A 45 -3.62 0.22 -7.16
N LEU A 46 -3.84 -0.39 -8.32
CA LEU A 46 -4.26 -1.78 -8.46
C LEU A 46 -3.23 -2.73 -7.85
N LYS A 47 -1.94 -2.55 -8.16
CA LYS A 47 -0.87 -3.37 -7.58
C LYS A 47 -0.80 -3.24 -6.06
N LEU A 48 -0.91 -2.01 -5.55
CA LEU A 48 -0.94 -1.74 -4.11
C LEU A 48 -2.14 -2.42 -3.44
N LYS A 49 -3.32 -2.31 -4.06
CA LYS A 49 -4.56 -2.94 -3.59
C LYS A 49 -4.46 -4.46 -3.61
N GLU A 50 -3.90 -5.05 -4.66
CA GLU A 50 -3.71 -6.50 -4.76
C GLU A 50 -2.76 -7.01 -3.69
N CYS A 51 -1.63 -6.33 -3.48
CA CYS A 51 -0.72 -6.69 -2.40
C CYS A 51 -1.38 -6.54 -1.02
N TYR A 52 -2.12 -5.45 -0.80
CA TYR A 52 -2.82 -5.21 0.46
C TYR A 52 -3.89 -6.29 0.71
N LEU A 53 -4.72 -6.62 -0.29
CA LEU A 53 -5.71 -7.69 -0.21
C LEU A 53 -5.07 -9.06 -0.03
N ALA A 54 -3.96 -9.35 -0.70
CA ALA A 54 -3.24 -10.60 -0.53
C ALA A 54 -2.70 -10.75 0.89
N VAL A 55 -2.12 -9.70 1.48
CA VAL A 55 -1.63 -9.75 2.86
C VAL A 55 -2.78 -9.81 3.87
N TYR A 56 -3.88 -9.10 3.60
CA TYR A 56 -5.07 -9.10 4.46
C TYR A 56 -5.82 -10.44 4.43
N LYS A 57 -5.90 -11.09 3.26
CA LYS A 57 -6.63 -12.37 3.06
C LYS A 57 -5.82 -13.61 3.44
N LYS A 58 -4.48 -13.52 3.50
CA LYS A 58 -3.57 -14.64 3.81
C LYS A 58 -3.42 -14.89 5.33
N ARG A 59 -4.36 -14.40 6.15
CA ARG A 59 -4.33 -14.44 7.61
C ARG A 59 -5.70 -14.71 8.19
#